data_AF-A0A925UBK0-F1
#
_entry.id   AF-A0A925UBK0-F1
#
_cell.length_a   1.000
_cell.length_b   1.000
_cell.length_c   1.000
_cell.angle_alpha   90.00
_cell.angle_beta   90.00
_cell.angle_gamma   90.00
#
_symmetry.space_group_name_H-M   'P 1'
#
loop_
_entity.id
_entity.type
_entity.pdbx_description
1 polymer ?
#
loop_
_entity_poly.entity_id
_entity_poly.type
_entity_poly.pdbx_seq_one_letter_code
_entity_poly.pdbx_strand_id
1 'polypeptide(L)'
;MNIPNLAVVEIKAFVPAKDFALSMAFYEALGFTRASVFDDIAYFHCGESSFLLQDFFVETHAANCQMHRLVENVEAWHGKAKAVAERFDVRVGEPE
;
A
#
# COMPACT_ATOMS: atom_id res chain seq x y z
N MET A 1 1.73 -15.14 -39.45
CA MET A 1 0.78 -14.74 -38.39
C MET A 1 1.56 -13.89 -37.41
N ASN A 2 1.10 -12.66 -37.12
CA ASN A 2 1.71 -11.83 -36.08
C ASN A 2 1.22 -12.37 -34.73
N ILE A 3 2.13 -12.89 -33.90
CA ILE A 3 1.77 -13.38 -32.58
C ILE A 3 1.40 -12.15 -31.73
N PRO A 4 0.25 -12.15 -31.03
CA PRO A 4 -0.12 -11.03 -30.17
C PRO A 4 0.93 -10.85 -29.06
N ASN A 5 1.30 -9.60 -28.79
CA ASN A 5 2.20 -9.28 -27.69
C ASN A 5 1.44 -9.45 -26.36
N LEU A 6 1.81 -10.47 -25.58
CA LEU A 6 1.22 -10.78 -24.27
C LEU A 6 2.09 -10.28 -23.11
N ALA A 7 2.98 -9.31 -23.35
CA ALA A 7 3.82 -8.75 -22.30
C ALA A 7 2.96 -8.09 -21.21
N VAL A 8 3.11 -8.57 -19.98
CA VAL A 8 2.49 -8.00 -18.79
C VAL A 8 3.41 -6.91 -18.26
N VAL A 9 2.86 -5.72 -18.00
CA VAL A 9 3.61 -4.63 -17.37
C VAL A 9 3.60 -4.77 -15.85
N GLU A 10 2.42 -5.04 -15.26
CA GLU A 10 2.27 -5.10 -13.80
C GLU A 10 0.95 -5.76 -13.40
N ILE A 11 0.91 -6.31 -12.18
CA ILE A 11 -0.31 -6.76 -11.48
C ILE A 11 -0.40 -6.06 -10.13
N LYS A 12 -1.60 -5.65 -9.73
CA LYS A 12 -1.82 -4.95 -8.45
C LYS A 12 -2.96 -5.60 -7.69
N ALA A 13 -2.78 -5.72 -6.38
CA ALA A 13 -3.86 -6.06 -5.47
C ALA A 13 -4.65 -4.79 -5.09
N PHE A 14 -5.95 -4.98 -4.81
CA PHE A 14 -6.77 -4.00 -4.13
C PHE A 14 -6.62 -4.16 -2.61
N VAL A 15 -6.29 -3.07 -1.94
CA VAL A 15 -6.13 -3.00 -0.48
C VAL A 15 -7.34 -2.26 0.08
N PRO A 16 -8.09 -2.85 1.03
CA PRO A 16 -9.28 -2.23 1.58
C PRO A 16 -8.92 -1.05 2.50
N ALA A 17 -9.70 0.03 2.41
CA ALA A 17 -9.61 1.16 3.33
C ALA A 17 -10.90 1.27 4.15
N LYS A 18 -10.78 1.37 5.49
CA LYS A 18 -11.92 1.68 6.37
C LYS A 18 -12.31 3.16 6.30
N ASP A 19 -11.31 4.02 6.19
CA ASP A 19 -11.43 5.45 5.95
C ASP A 19 -10.46 5.79 4.83
N PHE A 20 -10.99 6.04 3.63
CA PHE A 20 -10.19 6.18 2.43
C PHE A 20 -9.23 7.37 2.49
N ALA A 21 -9.68 8.51 3.02
CA ALA A 21 -8.85 9.71 3.14
C ALA A 21 -7.72 9.51 4.16
N LEU A 22 -8.02 8.91 5.31
CA LEU A 22 -7.03 8.60 6.34
C LEU A 22 -6.02 7.56 5.84
N SER A 23 -6.48 6.51 5.17
CA SER A 23 -5.63 5.49 4.59
C SER A 23 -4.71 6.05 3.50
N MET A 24 -5.20 6.94 2.64
CA MET A 24 -4.33 7.64 1.67
C MET A 24 -3.21 8.41 2.39
N ALA A 25 -3.55 9.21 3.40
CA ALA A 25 -2.58 9.98 4.16
C ALA A 25 -1.54 9.08 4.88
N PHE A 26 -1.95 7.92 5.37
CA PHE A 26 -1.06 6.93 6.00
C PHE A 26 -0.01 6.42 5.01
N TYR A 27 -0.42 5.99 3.82
CA TYR A 27 0.51 5.46 2.81
C TYR A 27 1.44 6.55 2.24
N GLU A 28 0.95 7.78 2.07
CA GLU A 28 1.79 8.93 1.70
C GLU A 28 2.88 9.19 2.77
N ALA A 29 2.50 9.20 4.06
CA ALA A 29 3.44 9.37 5.16
C ALA A 29 4.45 8.22 5.28
N LEU A 30 4.01 6.98 5.01
CA LEU A 30 4.90 5.81 4.97
C LEU A 30 5.88 5.88 3.79
N GLY A 31 5.64 6.73 2.79
CA GLY A 31 6.56 7.02 1.69
C GLY A 31 6.16 6.42 0.35
N PHE A 32 4.89 6.07 0.18
CA PHE A 32 4.34 5.82 -1.14
C PHE A 32 3.96 7.14 -1.80
N THR A 33 4.13 7.20 -3.12
CA THR A 33 3.57 8.27 -3.95
C THR A 33 2.17 7.87 -4.37
N ARG A 34 1.19 8.76 -4.14
CA ARG A 34 -0.14 8.65 -4.73
C ARG A 34 -0.07 9.15 -6.17
N ALA A 35 0.00 8.23 -7.14
CA ALA A 35 0.18 8.57 -8.54
C ALA A 35 -1.13 9.03 -9.21
N SER A 36 -2.27 8.51 -8.78
CA SER A 36 -3.58 8.95 -9.24
C SER A 36 -4.68 8.59 -8.25
N VAL A 37 -5.81 9.27 -8.37
CA VAL A 37 -7.09 8.92 -7.74
C VAL A 37 -8.15 8.94 -8.82
N PHE A 38 -8.95 7.88 -8.89
CA PHE A 38 -10.06 7.75 -9.82
C PHE A 38 -11.22 7.08 -9.08
N ASP A 39 -12.33 7.81 -8.94
CA ASP A 39 -13.50 7.40 -8.15
C ASP A 39 -13.12 6.91 -6.74
N ASP A 40 -13.37 5.64 -6.45
CA ASP A 40 -13.14 4.96 -5.18
C ASP A 40 -11.75 4.30 -5.09
N ILE A 41 -10.85 4.58 -6.04
CA ILE A 41 -9.54 3.92 -6.16
C ILE A 41 -8.41 4.94 -6.17
N ALA A 42 -7.38 4.71 -5.35
CA ALA A 42 -6.13 5.45 -5.39
C ALA A 42 -4.96 4.53 -5.74
N TYR A 43 -4.17 4.91 -6.74
CA TYR A 43 -2.97 4.19 -7.15
C TYR A 43 -1.77 4.69 -6.35
N PHE A 44 -1.12 3.76 -5.62
CA PHE A 44 0.09 4.02 -4.86
C PHE A 44 1.28 3.21 -5.38
N HIS A 45 2.47 3.83 -5.37
CA HIS A 45 3.72 3.12 -5.63
C HIS A 45 4.88 3.64 -4.76
N CYS A 46 5.87 2.80 -4.52
CA CYS A 46 7.12 3.13 -3.85
C CYS A 46 8.25 2.35 -4.56
N GLY A 47 9.07 3.05 -5.35
CA GLY A 47 9.95 2.40 -6.32
C GLY A 47 9.14 1.58 -7.33
N GLU A 48 9.51 0.32 -7.51
CA GLU A 48 8.82 -0.64 -8.40
C GLU A 48 7.69 -1.43 -7.71
N SER A 49 7.42 -1.17 -6.43
CA SER A 49 6.32 -1.82 -5.70
C SER A 49 5.06 -0.95 -5.74
N SER A 50 3.90 -1.56 -5.96
CA SER A 50 2.64 -0.83 -6.03
C SER A 50 1.42 -1.60 -5.54
N PHE A 51 0.34 -0.86 -5.29
CA PHE A 51 -1.00 -1.40 -5.00
C PHE A 51 -2.08 -0.38 -5.33
N LEU A 52 -3.34 -0.82 -5.32
CA LEU A 52 -4.52 0.03 -5.45
C LEU A 52 -5.21 0.09 -4.08
N LEU A 53 -5.33 1.27 -3.49
CA LEU A 53 -6.17 1.49 -2.32
C LEU A 53 -7.61 1.67 -2.78
N GLN A 54 -8.57 1.02 -2.12
CA GLN A 54 -9.98 1.11 -2.49
C GLN A 54 -10.85 1.57 -1.31
N ASP A 55 -11.78 2.49 -1.55
CA ASP A 55 -12.86 2.89 -0.64
C ASP A 55 -13.95 1.79 -0.55
N PHE A 56 -13.51 0.59 -0.19
CA PHE A 56 -14.34 -0.59 -0.03
C PHE A 56 -13.91 -1.35 1.21
N PHE A 57 -14.74 -1.29 2.25
CA PHE A 57 -14.48 -1.92 3.52
C PHE A 57 -15.43 -3.08 3.80
N VAL A 58 -14.85 -4.28 3.86
CA VAL A 58 -15.50 -5.47 4.44
C VAL A 58 -14.60 -5.95 5.56
N GLU A 59 -15.10 -5.97 6.79
CA GLU A 59 -14.29 -6.23 7.99
C GLU A 59 -13.53 -7.56 7.91
N THR A 60 -14.20 -8.64 7.49
CA THR A 60 -13.56 -9.96 7.35
C THR A 60 -12.49 -9.98 6.28
N HIS A 61 -12.67 -9.26 5.17
CA HIS A 61 -11.65 -9.13 4.14
C HIS A 61 -10.46 -8.31 4.64
N ALA A 62 -10.71 -7.15 5.23
CA ALA A 62 -9.67 -6.27 5.76
C ALA A 62 -8.85 -6.94 6.87
N ALA A 63 -9.50 -7.71 7.75
CA ALA A 63 -8.82 -8.46 8.82
C ALA A 63 -7.91 -9.59 8.30
N ASN A 64 -8.09 -10.04 7.06
CA ASN A 64 -7.28 -11.09 6.42
C ASN A 64 -6.39 -10.55 5.29
N CYS A 65 -6.43 -9.24 5.02
CA CYS A 65 -5.58 -8.60 4.02
C CYS A 65 -4.19 -8.36 4.62
N GLN A 66 -3.17 -9.00 4.05
CA GLN A 66 -1.79 -8.80 4.44
C GLN A 66 -0.96 -8.36 3.24
N MET A 67 -0.03 -7.43 3.49
CA MET A 67 0.96 -7.01 2.51
C MET A 67 2.35 -7.32 3.06
N HIS A 68 3.18 -7.97 2.25
CA HIS A 68 4.59 -8.15 2.57
C HIS A 68 5.42 -7.20 1.72
N ARG A 69 6.32 -6.47 2.37
CA ARG A 69 7.24 -5.55 1.70
C ARG A 69 8.67 -5.93 2.05
N LEU A 70 9.41 -6.41 1.06
CA LEU A 70 10.84 -6.63 1.17
C LEU A 70 11.59 -5.30 1.00
N VAL A 71 12.57 -5.04 1.88
CA VAL A 71 13.38 -3.82 1.86
C VAL A 71 14.84 -4.14 2.12
N GLU A 72 15.75 -3.33 1.57
CA GLU A 72 17.20 -3.54 1.74
C GLU A 72 17.70 -3.21 3.15
N ASN A 73 17.06 -2.27 3.85
CA ASN A 73 17.43 -1.84 5.20
C ASN A 73 16.20 -1.76 6.09
N VAL A 74 15.92 -2.87 6.78
CA VAL A 74 14.73 -3.01 7.62
C VAL A 74 14.74 -2.06 8.81
N GLU A 75 15.90 -1.76 9.39
CA GLU A 75 16.05 -0.85 10.53
C GLU A 75 15.66 0.59 10.18
N ALA A 76 16.11 1.08 9.03
CA ALA A 76 15.75 2.42 8.55
C ALA A 76 14.24 2.52 8.26
N TRP A 77 13.66 1.47 7.67
CA TRP A 77 12.22 1.38 7.43
C TRP A 77 11.42 1.27 8.72
N HIS A 78 11.93 0.57 9.73
CA HIS A 78 11.30 0.47 11.05
C HIS A 78 11.26 1.82 11.76
N GLY A 79 12.36 2.57 11.76
CA GLY A 79 12.40 3.92 12.31
C GLY A 79 11.38 4.85 11.64
N LYS A 80 11.25 4.78 10.31
CA LYS A 80 10.20 5.51 9.58
C LYS A 80 8.79 5.04 9.97
N ALA A 81 8.57 3.73 10.02
CA ALA A 81 7.28 3.14 10.36
C ALA A 81 6.84 3.53 11.78
N LYS A 82 7.77 3.61 12.75
CA LYS A 82 7.51 4.10 14.12
C LYS A 82 6.97 5.53 14.14
N ALA A 83 7.62 6.45 13.43
CA ALA A 83 7.17 7.84 13.35
C ALA A 83 5.78 7.97 12.71
N VAL A 84 5.48 7.14 11.70
CA VAL A 84 4.15 7.09 11.08
C VAL A 84 3.13 6.46 12.05
N ALA A 85 3.49 5.37 12.72
CA ALA A 85 2.62 4.68 13.68
C ALA A 85 2.14 5.61 14.80
N GLU A 86 3.05 6.42 15.36
CA GLU A 86 2.72 7.44 16.37
C GLU A 86 1.73 8.50 15.84
N ARG A 87 1.92 8.96 14.59
CA ARG A 87 1.04 9.97 13.98
C ARG A 87 -0.38 9.47 13.73
N PHE A 88 -0.54 8.19 13.40
CA PHE A 88 -1.81 7.61 12.98
C PHE A 88 -2.45 6.71 14.05
N ASP A 89 -1.86 6.61 15.24
CA ASP A 89 -2.32 5.76 16.35
C ASP A 89 -2.50 4.29 15.93
N VAL A 90 -1.48 3.74 15.25
CA VAL A 90 -1.44 2.33 14.83
C VAL A 90 -0.27 1.59 15.46
N ARG A 91 -0.32 0.25 15.45
CA ARG A 91 0.72 -0.59 16.02
C ARG A 91 1.82 -0.85 15.01
N VAL A 92 3.06 -0.90 15.48
CA VAL A 92 4.22 -1.40 14.73
C VAL A 92 4.92 -2.46 15.59
N GLY A 93 5.15 -3.63 15.01
CA GLY A 93 5.93 -4.71 15.64
C GLY A 93 7.43 -4.49 15.47
N GLU A 94 8.24 -5.39 16.00
CA GLU A 94 9.68 -5.42 15.70
C GLU A 94 9.92 -5.97 14.28
N PRO A 95 10.98 -5.54 13.58
CA PRO A 95 11.32 -6.08 12.28
C PRO A 95 11.72 -7.56 12.39
N GLU A 96 11.32 -8.37 11.40
CA GLU A 96 11.66 -9.79 11.24
C GLU A 96 12.64 -10.01 10.07
#